data_AF-A0A9P5N2A6-F1
#
_entry.id   AF-A0A9P5N2A6-F1
#
_cell.length_a   1.000
_cell.length_b   1.000
_cell.length_c   1.000
_cell.angle_alpha   90.00
_cell.angle_beta   90.00
_cell.angle_gamma   90.00
#
_symmetry.space_group_name_H-M   'P 1'
#
loop_
_entity.id
_entity.type
_entity.pdbx_description
1 polymer ?
#
loop_
_entity_poly.entity_id
_entity_poly.type
_entity_poly.pdbx_seq_one_letter_code
_entity_poly.pdbx_strand_id
1 'polypeptide(L)'
;MVLDGPVLALSDIMHGIAPGSDTPISPEDELEGIIGAESSTPEPLDNAQIELMRRRVLELIVSGASKMNTSSREKELLEMVIRLTSAHTPDVGQLCTQATTIQELCRQRDFIIKEVEEERARWEAERLGFDRVAEALIARRSHGGESTYREEELERQVVALDADNKALRQKVTTLLQLTSPCAQYILP
;
A
#
# COMPACT_ATOMS: atom_id res chain seq x y z
N MET A 1 22.45 25.38 23.33
CA MET A 1 22.10 25.44 21.90
C MET A 1 20.86 24.58 21.72
N VAL A 2 19.70 25.22 21.54
CA VAL A 2 18.41 24.55 21.37
C VAL A 2 18.27 24.24 19.88
N LEU A 3 18.17 22.95 19.54
CA LEU A 3 17.89 22.51 18.17
C LEU A 3 16.38 22.60 17.96
N ASP A 4 15.95 23.72 17.40
CA ASP A 4 14.59 23.95 16.94
C ASP A 4 14.46 23.29 15.54
N GLY A 5 14.03 22.03 15.53
CA GLY A 5 13.75 21.28 14.30
C GLY A 5 12.28 21.45 13.91
N PRO A 6 11.95 21.50 12.60
CA PRO A 6 10.57 21.69 12.16
C PRO A 6 9.69 20.53 12.63
N VAL A 7 8.62 20.88 13.36
CA VAL A 7 7.58 19.94 13.79
C VAL A 7 6.77 19.54 12.57
N LEU A 8 7.07 18.35 12.03
CA LEU A 8 6.21 17.70 11.03
C LEU A 8 4.93 17.25 11.74
N ALA A 9 3.84 17.98 11.54
CA ALA A 9 2.53 17.59 12.05
C ALA A 9 2.07 16.30 11.32
N LEU A 10 1.70 15.27 12.08
CA LEU A 10 1.21 13.98 11.58
C LEU A 10 -0.02 14.09 10.65
N SER A 11 -0.65 15.27 10.57
CA SER A 11 -1.76 15.57 9.67
C SER A 11 -1.37 15.63 8.19
N ASP A 12 -0.09 15.83 7.83
CA ASP A 12 0.34 15.92 6.43
C ASP A 12 0.58 14.54 5.77
N ILE A 13 0.56 13.45 6.53
CA ILE A 13 0.80 12.09 6.02
C ILE A 13 -0.51 11.36 5.65
N MET A 14 -1.67 11.90 6.01
CA MET A 14 -2.97 11.26 5.73
C MET A 14 -3.86 12.07 4.80
N HIS A 15 -3.40 12.36 3.59
CA HIS A 15 -4.33 12.58 2.50
C HIS A 15 -4.89 11.23 2.08
N GLY A 16 -6.08 10.93 2.62
CA GLY A 16 -6.86 9.74 2.33
C GLY A 16 -6.99 9.53 0.82
N ILE A 17 -6.56 8.35 0.39
CA ILE A 17 -6.91 7.78 -0.89
C ILE A 17 -8.44 7.62 -0.83
N ALA A 18 -9.16 8.52 -1.49
CA ALA A 18 -10.61 8.41 -1.60
C ALA A 18 -10.90 7.06 -2.28
N PRO A 19 -11.73 6.17 -1.69
CA PRO A 19 -12.20 5.01 -2.41
C PRO A 19 -13.07 5.54 -3.55
N GLY A 20 -12.62 5.31 -4.78
CA GLY A 20 -13.47 5.44 -5.95
C GLY A 20 -14.75 4.64 -5.72
N SER A 21 -15.86 5.20 -6.17
CA SER A 21 -17.17 4.57 -6.19
C SER A 21 -17.12 3.27 -7.00
N ASP A 22 -16.77 2.17 -6.36
CA ASP A 22 -16.96 0.83 -6.89
C ASP A 22 -18.44 0.49 -6.79
N THR A 23 -19.14 0.69 -7.90
CA THR A 23 -20.45 0.08 -8.09
C THR A 23 -20.22 -1.43 -8.25
N PRO A 24 -20.88 -2.29 -7.46
CA PRO A 24 -20.75 -3.74 -7.61
C PRO A 24 -21.41 -4.14 -8.95
N ILE A 25 -20.61 -4.54 -9.92
CA ILE A 25 -21.12 -5.23 -11.11
C ILE A 25 -21.39 -6.67 -10.67
N SER A 26 -22.68 -7.04 -10.70
CA SER A 26 -23.19 -8.37 -10.35
C SER A 26 -22.59 -9.44 -11.28
N PRO A 27 -22.02 -10.54 -10.76
CA PRO A 27 -21.30 -11.52 -11.57
C PRO A 27 -22.18 -12.64 -12.17
N GLU A 28 -23.50 -12.50 -12.25
CA GLU A 28 -24.39 -13.65 -12.53
C GLU A 28 -25.10 -13.68 -13.91
N ASP A 29 -24.78 -12.81 -14.87
CA ASP A 29 -25.48 -12.80 -16.19
C ASP A 29 -24.59 -12.91 -17.45
N GLU A 30 -23.29 -13.21 -17.34
CA GLU A 30 -22.37 -13.18 -18.52
C GLU A 30 -21.94 -14.55 -19.09
N LEU A 31 -22.55 -15.67 -18.72
CA LEU A 31 -22.07 -16.99 -19.17
C LEU A 31 -22.88 -17.71 -20.26
N GLU A 32 -23.95 -17.12 -20.80
CA GLU A 32 -24.72 -17.73 -21.90
C GLU A 32 -24.89 -16.77 -23.09
N GLY A 33 -23.83 -16.61 -23.89
CA GLY A 33 -23.94 -15.84 -25.15
C GLY A 33 -22.78 -15.91 -26.13
N ILE A 34 -21.68 -16.63 -25.82
CA ILE A 34 -20.45 -16.60 -26.64
C ILE A 34 -20.31 -17.86 -27.49
N ILE A 35 -21.35 -18.28 -28.21
CA ILE A 35 -21.20 -19.20 -29.34
C ILE A 35 -22.21 -18.80 -30.41
N GLY A 36 -21.78 -18.08 -31.44
CA GLY A 36 -22.51 -18.03 -32.71
C GLY A 36 -22.98 -16.68 -33.26
N ALA A 37 -22.43 -15.55 -32.83
CA ALA A 37 -22.50 -14.33 -33.63
C ALA A 37 -21.25 -14.24 -34.49
N GLU A 38 -21.28 -14.84 -35.69
CA GLU A 38 -20.34 -14.50 -36.74
C GLU A 38 -20.47 -13.00 -36.99
N SER A 39 -19.54 -12.24 -36.43
CA SER A 39 -19.51 -10.80 -36.53
C SER A 39 -19.35 -10.44 -38.00
N SER A 40 -20.43 -10.02 -38.64
CA SER A 40 -20.48 -9.44 -39.98
C SER A 40 -19.84 -8.04 -40.03
N THR A 41 -18.81 -7.84 -39.22
CA THR A 41 -17.90 -6.69 -39.30
C THR A 41 -16.84 -7.03 -40.34
N PRO A 42 -16.77 -6.28 -41.45
CA PRO A 42 -15.75 -6.52 -42.47
C PRO A 42 -14.36 -6.48 -41.84
N GLU A 43 -13.52 -7.43 -42.26
CA GLU A 43 -12.13 -7.52 -41.83
C GLU A 43 -11.44 -6.14 -42.03
N PRO A 44 -10.69 -5.64 -41.03
CA PRO A 44 -10.03 -4.35 -41.13
C PRO A 44 -9.09 -4.35 -42.34
N LEU A 45 -9.18 -3.29 -43.16
CA LEU A 45 -8.32 -3.11 -44.33
C LEU A 45 -6.85 -3.14 -43.90
N ASP A 46 -6.05 -3.92 -44.62
CA ASP A 46 -4.60 -3.95 -44.40
C ASP A 46 -3.96 -2.59 -44.74
N ASN A 47 -2.90 -2.22 -44.04
CA ASN A 47 -2.17 -0.97 -44.25
C ASN A 47 -1.68 -0.82 -45.69
N ALA A 48 -1.27 -1.92 -46.34
CA ALA A 48 -0.88 -1.88 -47.75
C ALA A 48 -2.06 -1.51 -48.67
N GLN A 49 -3.27 -1.98 -48.35
CA GLN A 49 -4.49 -1.66 -49.08
C GLN A 49 -4.91 -0.20 -48.85
N ILE A 50 -4.81 0.28 -47.61
CA ILE A 50 -5.08 1.68 -47.26
C ILE A 50 -4.12 2.61 -48.01
N GLU A 51 -2.83 2.30 -48.05
CA GLU A 51 -1.83 3.08 -48.80
C GLU A 51 -2.06 3.04 -50.31
N LEU A 52 -2.46 1.89 -50.85
CA LEU A 52 -2.82 1.78 -52.25
C LEU A 52 -4.05 2.65 -52.59
N MET A 53 -5.08 2.65 -51.73
CA MET A 53 -6.25 3.51 -51.88
C MET A 53 -5.87 4.99 -51.84
N ARG A 54 -5.03 5.40 -50.88
CA ARG A 54 -4.51 6.79 -50.78
C ARG A 54 -3.74 7.18 -52.03
N ARG A 55 -2.83 6.33 -52.50
CA ARG A 55 -2.03 6.57 -53.72
C ARG A 55 -2.92 6.74 -54.95
N ARG A 56 -3.91 5.86 -55.12
CA ARG A 56 -4.84 5.92 -56.26
C ARG A 56 -5.72 7.16 -56.23
N VAL A 57 -6.17 7.60 -55.05
CA VAL A 57 -6.91 8.85 -54.89
C VAL A 57 -6.04 10.06 -55.25
N LEU A 58 -4.79 10.09 -54.81
CA LEU A 58 -3.85 11.15 -55.18
C LEU A 58 -3.56 11.17 -56.69
N GLU A 59 -3.37 10.00 -57.31
CA GLU A 59 -3.20 9.87 -58.77
C GLU A 59 -4.42 10.42 -59.53
N LEU A 60 -5.64 10.16 -59.04
CA LEU A 60 -6.87 10.69 -59.63
C LEU A 60 -6.98 12.21 -59.48
N ILE A 61 -6.57 12.77 -58.34
CA ILE A 61 -6.54 14.23 -58.13
C ILE A 61 -5.52 14.89 -59.07
N VAL A 62 -4.31 14.33 -59.17
CA VAL A 62 -3.22 14.85 -60.01
C VAL A 62 -3.53 14.70 -61.50
N SER A 63 -4.09 13.55 -61.92
CA SER A 63 -4.42 13.29 -63.33
C SER A 63 -5.70 14.03 -63.76
N GLY A 64 -6.67 14.17 -62.87
CA GLY A 64 -7.91 14.91 -63.08
C GLY A 64 -7.67 16.39 -63.34
N ALA A 65 -6.64 16.98 -62.73
CA ALA A 65 -6.23 18.37 -62.94
C ALA A 65 -5.82 18.68 -64.39
N SER A 66 -5.46 17.67 -65.20
CA SER A 66 -4.98 17.88 -66.57
C SER A 66 -6.04 17.75 -67.66
N LYS A 67 -7.10 16.93 -67.48
CA LYS A 67 -8.03 16.60 -68.59
C LYS A 67 -9.50 16.28 -68.24
N MET A 68 -9.91 16.17 -66.97
CA MET A 68 -11.28 15.78 -66.61
C MET A 68 -11.89 16.75 -65.60
N ASN A 69 -13.02 17.36 -65.97
CA ASN A 69 -13.85 18.13 -65.06
C ASN A 69 -14.49 17.19 -64.02
N THR A 70 -13.74 16.85 -62.96
CA THR A 70 -14.28 16.05 -61.85
C THR A 70 -15.47 16.77 -61.24
N SER A 71 -16.59 16.08 -61.12
CA SER A 71 -17.83 16.57 -60.54
C SER A 71 -17.63 16.98 -59.08
N SER A 72 -18.39 17.96 -58.57
CA SER A 72 -18.36 18.36 -57.15
C SER A 72 -18.57 17.16 -56.21
N ARG A 73 -19.41 16.20 -56.63
CA ARG A 73 -19.68 14.98 -55.87
C ARG A 73 -18.48 14.03 -55.83
N GLU A 74 -17.70 13.96 -56.91
CA GLU A 74 -16.50 13.12 -56.98
C GLU A 74 -15.41 13.68 -56.07
N LYS A 75 -15.28 15.01 -56.00
CA LYS A 75 -14.35 15.67 -55.07
C LYS A 75 -14.68 15.35 -53.61
N GLU A 76 -15.96 15.44 -53.25
CA GLU A 76 -16.43 15.09 -51.89
C GLU A 76 -16.17 13.61 -51.55
N LEU A 77 -16.40 12.69 -52.50
CA LEU A 77 -16.11 11.27 -52.30
C LEU A 77 -14.61 11.01 -52.10
N LEU A 78 -13.75 11.63 -52.90
CA LEU A 78 -12.29 11.50 -52.77
C LEU A 78 -11.82 12.06 -51.42
N GLU A 79 -12.36 13.21 -51.01
CA GLU A 79 -12.08 13.81 -49.71
C GLU A 79 -12.51 12.90 -48.56
N MET A 80 -13.70 12.29 -48.63
CA MET A 80 -14.15 11.31 -47.64
C MET A 80 -13.23 10.08 -47.59
N VAL A 81 -12.81 9.54 -48.73
CA VAL A 81 -11.89 8.39 -48.76
C VAL A 81 -10.55 8.77 -48.16
N ILE A 82 -9.98 9.94 -48.46
CA ILE A 82 -8.75 10.41 -47.83
C ILE A 82 -8.94 10.50 -46.31
N ARG A 83 -10.03 11.10 -45.85
CA ARG A 83 -10.28 11.31 -44.43
C ARG A 83 -10.49 10.00 -43.68
N LEU A 84 -11.23 9.06 -44.25
CA LEU A 84 -11.44 7.72 -43.69
C LEU A 84 -10.16 6.90 -43.68
N THR A 85 -9.39 6.97 -44.77
CA THR A 85 -8.12 6.26 -44.86
C THR A 85 -7.04 6.95 -44.04
N SER A 86 -7.14 8.23 -43.68
CA SER A 86 -6.12 9.00 -42.93
C SER A 86 -5.94 8.58 -41.49
N ALA A 87 -6.93 7.90 -40.91
CA ALA A 87 -6.84 7.37 -39.56
C ALA A 87 -5.63 6.45 -39.45
N HIS A 88 -4.78 6.71 -38.46
CA HIS A 88 -3.62 5.86 -38.19
C HIS A 88 -4.12 4.58 -37.52
N THR A 89 -4.03 3.48 -38.24
CA THR A 89 -4.19 2.13 -37.70
C THR A 89 -2.93 1.81 -36.88
N PRO A 90 -3.07 1.45 -35.60
CA PRO A 90 -1.91 1.09 -34.79
C PRO A 90 -1.22 -0.12 -35.40
N ASP A 91 0.11 -0.08 -35.45
CA ASP A 91 0.92 -1.19 -35.94
C ASP A 91 0.72 -2.43 -35.05
N VAL A 92 0.58 -3.60 -35.67
CA VAL A 92 0.35 -4.87 -34.96
C VAL A 92 1.51 -5.16 -33.99
N GLY A 93 2.75 -4.82 -34.38
CA GLY A 93 3.91 -4.94 -33.50
C GLY A 93 3.80 -4.05 -32.27
N GLN A 94 3.31 -2.82 -32.43
CA GLN A 94 3.03 -1.92 -31.31
C GLN A 94 1.92 -2.47 -30.40
N LEU A 95 0.83 -3.00 -30.97
CA LEU A 95 -0.24 -3.62 -30.19
C LEU A 95 0.25 -4.81 -29.38
N CYS A 96 1.08 -5.69 -29.96
CA CYS A 96 1.68 -6.83 -29.25
C CYS A 96 2.60 -6.35 -28.12
N THR A 97 3.40 -5.32 -28.35
CA THR A 97 4.29 -4.74 -27.34
C THR A 97 3.47 -4.12 -26.20
N GLN A 98 2.39 -3.40 -26.53
CA GLN A 98 1.48 -2.82 -25.56
C GLN A 98 0.76 -3.90 -24.74
N ALA A 99 0.26 -4.96 -25.38
CA ALA A 99 -0.36 -6.08 -24.70
C ALA A 99 0.60 -6.77 -23.71
N THR A 100 1.86 -6.97 -24.12
CA THR A 100 2.91 -7.53 -23.25
C THR A 100 3.18 -6.61 -22.05
N THR A 101 3.22 -5.29 -22.30
CA THR A 101 3.43 -4.30 -21.24
C THR A 101 2.26 -4.29 -20.24
N ILE A 102 1.03 -4.30 -20.74
CA ILE A 102 -0.18 -4.38 -19.90
C ILE A 102 -0.16 -5.66 -19.07
N GLN A 103 0.19 -6.80 -19.67
CA GLN A 103 0.28 -8.07 -18.96
C GLN A 103 1.29 -8.01 -17.81
N GLU A 104 2.48 -7.45 -18.03
CA GLU A 104 3.48 -7.31 -16.98
C GLU A 104 3.03 -6.35 -15.87
N LEU A 105 2.39 -5.23 -16.23
CA LEU A 105 1.82 -4.30 -15.26
C LEU A 105 0.70 -4.94 -14.43
N CYS A 106 -0.16 -5.75 -15.04
CA CYS A 106 -1.16 -6.53 -14.32
C CYS A 106 -0.49 -7.48 -13.32
N ARG A 107 0.55 -8.21 -13.74
CA ARG A 107 1.30 -9.10 -12.86
C ARG A 107 1.92 -8.36 -11.67
N GLN A 108 2.49 -7.17 -11.91
CA GLN A 108 3.06 -6.34 -10.86
C GLN A 108 2.00 -5.81 -9.89
N ARG A 109 0.85 -5.36 -10.41
CA ARG A 109 -0.29 -4.93 -9.59
C ARG A 109 -0.77 -6.08 -8.71
N ASP A 110 -0.97 -7.26 -9.28
CA ASP A 110 -1.49 -8.41 -8.56
C ASP A 110 -0.52 -8.86 -7.45
N PHE A 111 0.79 -8.77 -7.69
CA PHE A 111 1.82 -8.97 -6.67
C PHE A 111 1.69 -7.96 -5.51
N ILE A 112 1.56 -6.66 -5.81
CA ILE A 112 1.42 -5.62 -4.78
C ILE A 112 0.14 -5.80 -3.97
N ILE A 113 -0.98 -6.14 -4.62
CA ILE A 113 -2.25 -6.42 -3.94
C ILE A 113 -2.05 -7.54 -2.92
N LYS A 114 -1.43 -8.64 -3.35
CA LYS A 114 -1.16 -9.79 -2.49
C LYS A 114 -0.28 -9.41 -1.28
N GLU A 115 0.80 -8.68 -1.49
CA GLU A 115 1.67 -8.22 -0.39
C GLU A 115 0.91 -7.35 0.62
N VAL A 116 0.05 -6.45 0.13
CA VAL A 116 -0.78 -5.59 0.99
C VAL A 116 -1.79 -6.43 1.80
N GLU A 117 -2.40 -7.44 1.19
CA GLU A 117 -3.32 -8.35 1.87
C GLU A 117 -2.61 -9.16 2.96
N GLU A 118 -1.42 -9.68 2.68
CA GLU A 118 -0.60 -10.41 3.64
C GLU A 118 -0.17 -9.53 4.82
N GLU A 119 0.23 -8.28 4.57
CA GLU A 119 0.58 -7.32 5.62
C GLU A 119 -0.63 -6.98 6.50
N ARG A 120 -1.79 -6.73 5.89
CA ARG A 120 -3.04 -6.49 6.62
C ARG A 120 -3.41 -7.68 7.50
N ALA A 121 -3.30 -8.89 6.98
CA ALA A 121 -3.57 -10.10 7.75
C ALA A 121 -2.60 -10.25 8.93
N ARG A 122 -1.32 -9.91 8.75
CA ARG A 122 -0.31 -9.91 9.82
C ARG A 122 -0.64 -8.89 10.91
N TRP A 123 -0.95 -7.66 10.53
CA TRP A 123 -1.32 -6.60 11.47
C TRP A 123 -2.57 -6.94 12.27
N GLU A 124 -3.58 -7.52 11.62
CA GLU A 124 -4.79 -7.96 12.30
C GLU A 124 -4.51 -9.08 13.31
N ALA A 125 -3.65 -10.04 12.95
CA ALA A 125 -3.22 -11.09 13.87
C ALA A 125 -2.45 -10.53 15.08
N GLU A 126 -1.58 -9.55 14.88
CA GLU A 126 -0.86 -8.86 15.96
C GLU A 126 -1.82 -8.08 16.87
N ARG A 127 -2.75 -7.32 16.27
CA ARG A 127 -3.80 -6.59 16.98
C ARG A 127 -4.62 -7.51 17.89
N LEU A 128 -5.09 -8.64 17.36
CA LEU A 128 -5.79 -9.67 18.14
C LEU A 128 -4.90 -10.32 19.22
N GLY A 129 -3.59 -10.38 18.99
CA GLY A 129 -2.61 -10.79 19.99
C GLY A 129 -2.55 -9.81 21.17
N PHE A 130 -2.45 -8.51 20.87
CA PHE A 130 -2.45 -7.47 21.88
C PHE A 130 -3.77 -7.39 22.63
N ASP A 131 -4.91 -7.50 21.95
CA ASP A 131 -6.24 -7.52 22.58
C ASP A 131 -6.33 -8.65 23.61
N ARG A 132 -5.92 -9.87 23.24
CA ARG A 132 -5.91 -11.02 24.16
C ARG A 132 -4.98 -10.85 25.35
N VAL A 133 -3.79 -10.27 25.14
CA VAL A 133 -2.85 -10.00 26.25
C VAL A 133 -3.41 -8.92 27.18
N ALA A 134 -3.98 -7.86 26.62
CA ALA A 134 -4.63 -6.80 27.39
C ALA A 134 -5.80 -7.36 28.22
N GLU A 135 -6.66 -8.18 27.62
CA GLU A 135 -7.74 -8.89 28.30
C GLU A 135 -7.22 -9.79 29.41
N ALA A 136 -6.16 -10.58 29.16
CA ALA A 136 -5.56 -11.44 30.18
C ALA A 136 -5.00 -10.63 31.36
N LEU A 137 -4.40 -9.47 31.11
CA LEU A 137 -3.91 -8.58 32.16
C LEU A 137 -5.05 -7.95 32.95
N ILE A 138 -6.12 -7.52 32.27
CA ILE A 138 -7.34 -6.99 32.91
C ILE A 138 -8.01 -8.09 33.75
N ALA A 139 -8.14 -9.30 33.22
CA ALA A 139 -8.69 -10.46 33.93
C ALA A 139 -7.84 -10.84 35.14
N ARG A 140 -6.50 -10.86 35.00
CA ARG A 140 -5.58 -11.10 36.12
C ARG A 140 -5.74 -10.04 37.21
N ARG A 141 -5.91 -8.77 36.83
CA ARG A 141 -6.15 -7.68 37.78
C ARG A 141 -7.53 -7.79 38.44
N SER A 142 -8.57 -8.15 37.70
CA SER A 142 -9.94 -8.25 38.22
C SER A 142 -10.16 -9.48 39.09
N HIS A 143 -9.50 -10.60 38.79
CA HIS A 143 -9.54 -11.83 39.59
C HIS A 143 -8.53 -11.81 40.75
N GLY A 144 -7.46 -11.02 40.62
CA GLY A 144 -6.37 -10.90 41.58
C GLY A 144 -6.60 -9.91 42.72
N GLY A 145 -7.79 -9.85 43.30
CA GLY A 145 -8.00 -9.13 44.57
C GLY A 145 -7.06 -9.59 45.70
N GLU A 146 -6.57 -10.83 45.63
CA GLU A 146 -5.50 -11.36 46.50
C GLU A 146 -4.07 -10.99 46.06
N SER A 147 -3.84 -10.71 44.77
CA SER A 147 -2.49 -10.40 44.26
C SER A 147 -2.03 -9.02 44.71
N THR A 148 -2.91 -8.02 44.70
CA THR A 148 -2.59 -6.68 45.22
C THR A 148 -2.38 -6.73 46.73
N TYR A 149 -3.18 -7.51 47.47
CA TYR A 149 -2.99 -7.67 48.92
C TYR A 149 -1.68 -8.40 49.25
N ARG A 150 -1.36 -9.47 48.52
CA ARG A 150 -0.09 -10.21 48.69
C ARG A 150 1.12 -9.36 48.30
N GLU A 151 1.00 -8.56 47.25
CA GLU A 151 2.05 -7.64 46.81
C GLU A 151 2.27 -6.52 47.83
N GLU A 152 1.20 -5.89 48.32
CA GLU A 152 1.26 -4.90 49.41
C GLU A 152 1.83 -5.50 50.72
N GLU A 153 1.47 -6.74 51.07
CA GLU A 153 2.01 -7.45 52.25
C GLU A 153 3.52 -7.73 52.09
N LEU A 154 3.95 -8.12 50.88
CA LEU A 154 5.37 -8.30 50.57
C LEU A 154 6.13 -6.97 50.62
N GLU A 155 5.57 -5.89 50.09
CA GLU A 155 6.16 -4.54 50.19
C GLU A 155 6.31 -4.12 51.65
N ARG A 156 5.29 -4.35 52.49
CA ARG A 156 5.38 -4.10 53.94
C ARG A 156 6.46 -4.94 54.61
N GLN A 157 6.58 -6.21 54.26
CA GLN A 157 7.64 -7.10 54.79
C GLN A 157 9.03 -6.62 54.36
N VAL A 158 9.22 -6.20 53.12
CA VAL A 158 10.50 -5.65 52.63
C VAL A 158 10.86 -4.40 53.42
N VAL A 159 9.94 -3.45 53.59
CA VAL A 159 10.17 -2.22 54.37
C VAL A 159 10.53 -2.54 55.83
N ALA A 160 9.84 -3.50 56.45
CA ALA A 160 10.13 -3.91 57.82
C ALA A 160 11.53 -4.54 57.95
N LEU A 161 11.87 -5.46 57.04
CA LEU A 161 13.19 -6.10 57.01
C LEU A 161 14.32 -5.11 56.73
N ASP A 162 14.10 -4.12 55.87
CA ASP A 162 15.09 -3.07 55.60
C ASP A 162 15.30 -2.16 56.82
N ALA A 163 14.23 -1.81 57.54
CA ALA A 163 14.31 -1.06 58.78
C ALA A 163 15.11 -1.84 59.85
N ASP A 164 14.83 -3.13 60.00
CA ASP A 164 15.56 -4.01 60.92
C ASP A 164 17.02 -4.17 60.51
N ASN A 165 17.31 -4.36 59.23
CA ASN A 165 18.68 -4.45 58.72
C ASN A 165 19.45 -3.16 58.99
N LYS A 166 18.83 -2.00 58.77
CA LYS A 166 19.40 -0.69 59.08
C LYS A 166 19.67 -0.52 60.57
N ALA A 167 18.73 -0.93 61.42
CA ALA A 167 18.89 -0.89 62.88
C ALA A 167 20.02 -1.82 63.35
N LEU A 168 20.13 -3.03 62.78
CA LEU A 168 21.21 -3.97 63.07
C LEU A 168 22.57 -3.41 62.64
N ARG A 169 22.66 -2.82 61.44
CA ARG A 169 23.89 -2.16 60.97
C ARG A 169 24.31 -1.01 61.90
N GLN A 170 23.36 -0.20 62.36
CA GLN A 170 23.65 0.87 63.33
C GLN A 170 24.18 0.30 64.66
N LYS A 171 23.54 -0.74 65.20
CA LYS A 171 24.01 -1.42 66.42
C LYS A 171 25.41 -1.98 66.27
N VAL A 172 25.72 -2.63 65.14
CA VAL A 172 27.07 -3.12 64.82
C VAL A 172 28.07 -1.97 64.80
N THR A 173 27.76 -0.87 64.13
CA THR A 173 28.63 0.32 64.11
C THR A 173 28.86 0.89 65.52
N THR A 174 27.82 1.02 66.34
CA THR A 174 27.95 1.50 67.72
C THR A 174 28.79 0.55 68.57
N LEU A 175 28.56 -0.76 68.48
CA LEU A 175 29.38 -1.75 69.19
C LEU A 175 30.83 -1.67 68.74
N LEU A 176 31.10 -1.58 67.44
CA LEU A 176 32.46 -1.39 66.92
C LEU A 176 33.10 -0.11 67.46
N GLN A 177 32.36 0.99 67.60
CA GLN A 177 32.87 2.22 68.22
C GLN A 177 33.17 2.06 69.71
N LEU A 178 32.36 1.29 70.45
CA LEU A 178 32.55 1.02 71.87
C LEU A 178 33.65 0.00 72.14
N THR A 179 33.82 -0.99 71.25
CA THR A 179 34.85 -2.03 71.35
C THR A 179 36.14 -1.64 70.64
N SER A 180 36.13 -0.59 69.81
CA SER A 180 37.35 0.05 69.36
C SER A 180 37.92 0.77 70.56
N PRO A 181 38.94 0.21 71.24
CA PRO A 181 39.53 0.88 72.38
C PRO A 181 40.04 2.23 71.90
N CYS A 182 39.93 3.25 72.74
CA CYS A 182 40.60 4.52 72.57
C CYS A 182 41.95 4.31 71.85
N ALA A 183 42.03 4.68 70.58
CA ALA A 183 43.29 4.93 69.88
C ALA A 183 43.88 6.26 70.39
N GLN A 184 43.94 6.38 71.71
CA GLN A 184 44.65 7.36 72.48
C GLN A 184 45.16 6.58 73.67
N TYR A 185 46.43 6.16 73.59
CA TYR A 185 47.44 6.15 74.64
C TYR A 185 48.55 5.19 74.20
N ILE A 186 49.61 5.73 73.58
CA ILE A 186 51.02 5.56 73.96
C ILE A 186 51.88 6.40 72.97
N LEU A 187 52.35 7.51 73.54
CA LEU A 187 53.55 8.34 73.33
C LEU A 187 54.68 7.78 72.43
N PRO A 188 55.55 8.66 71.92
CA PRO A 188 56.71 9.06 72.73
C PRO A 188 56.66 10.49 73.27
#